data_AF-A0AA97DI55-F1
#
_entry.id   AF-A0AA97DI55-F1
#
_cell.length_a   1.000
_cell.length_b   1.000
_cell.length_c   1.000
_cell.angle_alpha   90.00
_cell.angle_beta   90.00
_cell.angle_gamma   90.00
#
_symmetry.space_group_name_H-M   'P 1'
#
loop_
_entity.id
_entity.type
_entity.pdbx_description
1 polymer ?
#
loop_
_entity_poly.entity_id
_entity_poly.type
_entity_poly.pdbx_seq_one_letter_code
_entity_poly.pdbx_strand_id
1 'polypeptide(L)'
;MAENKQITPLNFEIDEIGLSVLGWEIFNFQARLVMKDYGRREAFYQVAASAEVRFHADDWQVRYDATNLSESDYLPPIVWQLRSRSRGALMSYQQMILSLKKKEVRAPKMVSASMELWQGKGKGDPGDLYVWVGAVDWEEIDGWHSRPAFNWRDMPCEIVDYTTLRGVTTDVKEYSARVRDGEKLEVSVRAIHPLGSAGDLFAAYKDSEEFYGDPDAKLDEYEDFVVQAPDVFVDVFDATGFLLNQRETSNYRWVTVGNGGAVPKRNPSFIQVATFDLEDFSGDPARVVIRIQDPVA
;
A
#
# COMPACT_ATOMS: atom_id res chain seq x y z
N MET A 1 34.82 -3.30 21.91
CA MET A 1 35.12 -3.43 20.47
C MET A 1 34.57 -2.18 19.79
N ALA A 2 35.34 -1.55 18.90
CA ALA A 2 34.92 -0.30 18.26
C ALA A 2 33.89 -0.60 17.16
N GLU A 3 32.74 0.08 17.20
CA GLU A 3 31.75 0.08 16.11
C GLU A 3 32.39 0.76 14.90
N ASN A 4 32.53 0.03 13.79
CA ASN A 4 32.89 0.65 12.52
C ASN A 4 31.60 0.99 11.77
N LYS A 5 31.28 2.27 11.70
CA LYS A 5 30.08 2.79 11.03
C LYS A 5 30.45 3.36 9.67
N GLN A 6 29.91 2.77 8.61
CA GLN A 6 30.01 3.27 7.24
C GLN A 6 28.66 3.82 6.80
N ILE A 7 28.67 4.98 6.14
CA ILE A 7 27.48 5.61 5.57
C ILE A 7 27.71 5.76 4.07
N THR A 8 26.78 5.26 3.27
CA THR A 8 26.85 5.31 1.81
C THR A 8 25.56 5.94 1.27
N PRO A 9 25.63 7.01 0.47
CA PRO A 9 24.46 7.55 -0.22
C PRO A 9 23.82 6.48 -1.11
N LEU A 10 22.50 6.47 -1.18
CA LEU A 10 21.74 5.63 -2.10
C LEU A 10 21.12 6.48 -3.20
N ASN A 11 21.02 5.89 -4.38
CA ASN A 11 20.20 6.45 -5.45
C ASN A 11 18.72 6.40 -5.05
N PHE A 12 17.91 7.19 -5.72
CA PHE A 12 16.47 7.20 -5.51
C PHE A 12 15.69 7.45 -6.80
N GLU A 13 14.41 7.09 -6.77
CA GLU A 13 13.42 7.28 -7.81
C GLU A 13 12.16 7.85 -7.17
N ILE A 14 11.61 8.92 -7.74
CA ILE A 14 10.42 9.59 -7.24
C ILE A 14 9.31 9.45 -8.28
N ASP A 15 8.17 8.89 -7.89
CA ASP A 15 6.94 8.89 -8.69
C ASP A 15 6.28 10.28 -8.61
N GLU A 16 6.85 11.23 -9.34
CA GLU A 16 6.39 12.64 -9.34
C GLU A 16 4.92 12.77 -9.75
N ILE A 17 4.47 11.94 -10.68
CA ILE A 17 3.07 11.94 -11.16
C ILE A 17 2.14 11.43 -10.06
N GLY A 18 2.44 10.27 -9.46
CA GLY A 18 1.64 9.72 -8.37
C GLY A 18 1.56 10.65 -7.16
N LEU A 19 2.66 11.33 -6.84
CA LEU A 19 2.70 12.34 -5.77
C LEU A 19 1.86 13.57 -6.13
N SER A 20 2.07 14.15 -7.31
CA SER A 20 1.43 15.39 -7.72
C SER A 20 -0.10 15.26 -7.81
N VAL A 21 -0.61 14.13 -8.32
CA VAL A 21 -2.07 13.87 -8.39
C VAL A 21 -2.71 13.82 -6.99
N LEU A 22 -1.92 13.52 -5.97
CA LEU A 22 -2.35 13.49 -4.56
C LEU A 22 -1.96 14.76 -3.81
N GLY A 23 -1.49 15.80 -4.51
CA GLY A 23 -1.11 17.08 -3.93
C GLY A 23 0.24 17.09 -3.23
N TRP A 24 1.08 16.07 -3.41
CA TRP A 24 2.42 16.01 -2.82
C TRP A 24 3.49 16.54 -3.76
N GLU A 25 4.41 17.31 -3.19
CA GLU A 25 5.68 17.70 -3.79
C GLU A 25 6.81 17.33 -2.84
N ILE A 26 7.86 16.69 -3.36
CA ILE A 26 9.02 16.25 -2.59
C ILE A 26 10.27 17.00 -3.07
N PHE A 27 10.97 17.62 -2.14
CA PHE A 27 12.24 18.32 -2.34
C PHE A 27 13.36 17.67 -1.54
N ASN A 28 14.59 17.94 -1.97
CA ASN A 28 15.81 17.63 -1.21
C ASN A 28 15.84 16.17 -0.72
N PHE A 29 15.29 15.23 -1.50
CA PHE A 29 15.25 13.84 -1.12
C PHE A 29 16.67 13.29 -1.00
N GLN A 30 16.94 12.62 0.12
CA GLN A 30 18.22 11.97 0.40
C GLN A 30 17.95 10.60 1.00
N ALA A 31 18.65 9.59 0.48
CA ALA A 31 18.65 8.24 1.05
C ALA A 31 20.09 7.80 1.34
N ARG A 32 20.26 7.01 2.41
CA ARG A 32 21.56 6.45 2.78
C ARG A 32 21.43 5.06 3.36
N LEU A 33 22.40 4.22 3.03
CA LEU A 33 22.65 2.95 3.68
C LEU A 33 23.65 3.19 4.82
N VAL A 34 23.25 2.83 6.03
CA VAL A 34 24.10 2.82 7.22
C VAL A 34 24.50 1.39 7.49
N MET A 35 25.79 1.10 7.44
CA MET A 35 26.37 -0.19 7.81
C MET A 35 27.08 -0.04 9.16
N LYS A 36 26.80 -0.95 10.09
CA LYS A 36 27.47 -1.07 11.39
C LYS A 36 28.15 -2.44 11.47
N ASP A 37 29.47 -2.45 11.52
CA ASP A 37 30.28 -3.65 11.69
C ASP A 37 30.82 -3.72 13.12
N TYR A 38 30.54 -4.84 13.79
CA TYR A 38 30.95 -5.12 15.17
C TYR A 38 32.13 -6.11 15.26
N GLY A 39 32.80 -6.41 14.15
CA GLY A 39 34.04 -7.19 14.10
C GLY A 39 33.89 -8.71 14.28
N ARG A 40 32.65 -9.23 14.28
CA ARG A 40 32.34 -10.66 14.50
C ARG A 40 31.78 -11.40 13.26
N ARG A 41 32.03 -10.88 12.06
CA ARG A 41 31.52 -11.36 10.75
C ARG A 41 30.04 -11.03 10.46
N GLU A 42 29.45 -10.13 11.24
CA GLU A 42 28.06 -9.70 11.07
C GLU A 42 28.03 -8.19 10.92
N ALA A 43 27.55 -7.73 9.77
CA ALA A 43 27.27 -6.34 9.50
C ALA A 43 25.75 -6.12 9.61
N PHE A 44 25.38 -5.06 10.31
CA PHE A 44 24.01 -4.61 10.41
C PHE A 44 23.80 -3.44 9.46
N TYR A 45 22.67 -3.43 8.79
CA TYR A 45 22.32 -2.45 7.79
C TYR A 45 21.03 -1.74 8.20
N GLN A 46 20.94 -0.47 7.81
CA GLN A 46 19.74 0.34 7.96
C GLN A 46 19.66 1.27 6.74
N VAL A 47 18.48 1.38 6.12
CA VAL A 47 18.21 2.46 5.17
C VAL A 47 17.52 3.58 5.92
N ALA A 48 18.02 4.79 5.73
CA ALA A 48 17.40 6.01 6.21
C ALA A 48 17.13 6.93 5.02
N ALA A 49 15.93 7.48 4.96
CA ALA A 49 15.52 8.47 3.98
C ALA A 49 15.08 9.75 4.69
N SER A 50 15.36 10.89 4.08
CA SER A 50 14.90 12.21 4.53
C SER A 50 14.46 13.01 3.31
N ALA A 51 13.41 13.78 3.48
CA ALA A 51 12.93 14.67 2.43
C ALA A 51 12.24 15.89 3.02
N GLU A 52 12.14 16.94 2.23
CA GLU A 52 11.28 18.06 2.51
C GLU A 52 10.00 17.87 1.69
N VAL A 53 8.85 17.83 2.36
CA VAL A 53 7.55 17.61 1.69
C VAL A 53 6.71 18.87 1.77
N ARG A 54 6.02 19.19 0.68
CA ARG A 54 5.01 20.24 0.60
C ARG A 54 3.71 19.64 0.10
N PHE A 55 2.60 20.10 0.68
CA PHE A 55 1.27 19.70 0.28
C PHE A 55 0.53 20.85 -0.39
N HIS A 56 0.04 20.60 -1.59
CA HIS A 56 -0.76 21.53 -2.39
C HIS A 56 -2.21 21.07 -2.36
N ALA A 57 -3.00 21.69 -1.48
CA ALA A 57 -4.41 21.33 -1.33
C ALA A 57 -5.22 21.56 -2.62
N ASP A 58 -4.81 22.52 -3.44
CA ASP A 58 -5.41 22.83 -4.74
C ASP A 58 -5.09 21.78 -5.81
N ASP A 59 -4.10 20.92 -5.61
CA ASP A 59 -3.81 19.81 -6.52
C ASP A 59 -4.53 18.52 -6.08
N TRP A 60 -4.90 18.42 -4.79
CA TRP A 60 -5.68 17.31 -4.24
C TRP A 60 -7.20 17.50 -4.42
N GLN A 61 -7.63 17.52 -5.67
CA GLN A 61 -9.00 17.84 -6.09
C GLN A 61 -10.04 16.75 -5.83
N VAL A 62 -9.60 15.52 -5.59
CA VAL A 62 -10.48 14.38 -5.31
C VAL A 62 -9.97 13.69 -4.05
N ARG A 63 -10.85 13.48 -3.09
CA ARG A 63 -10.53 12.82 -1.82
C ARG A 63 -11.30 11.52 -1.75
N TYR A 64 -10.58 10.45 -1.49
CA TYR A 64 -11.17 9.16 -1.17
C TYR A 64 -11.04 8.96 0.32
N ASP A 65 -12.17 8.76 0.98
CA ASP A 65 -12.20 8.69 2.43
C ASP A 65 -12.00 7.26 2.90
N ALA A 66 -11.24 7.15 3.98
CA ALA A 66 -11.13 5.94 4.74
C ALA A 66 -12.33 5.79 5.69
N THR A 67 -12.81 6.86 6.30
CA THR A 67 -13.62 6.75 7.53
C THR A 67 -15.09 7.15 7.41
N ASN A 68 -15.62 7.34 6.20
CA ASN A 68 -17.00 7.81 5.99
C ASN A 68 -17.31 9.14 6.73
N LEU A 69 -16.29 9.94 6.99
CA LEU A 69 -16.32 11.23 7.66
C LEU A 69 -15.63 12.25 6.74
N SER A 70 -16.45 13.08 6.10
CA SER A 70 -16.11 14.26 5.30
C SER A 70 -15.17 15.29 5.97
N GLU A 71 -14.64 14.99 7.16
CA GLU A 71 -13.83 15.83 8.03
C GLU A 71 -12.42 15.27 8.31
N SER A 72 -12.00 14.17 7.66
CA SER A 72 -10.64 13.67 7.84
C SER A 72 -9.60 14.72 7.37
N ASP A 73 -8.84 15.22 8.35
CA ASP A 73 -7.75 16.17 8.14
C ASP A 73 -6.45 15.49 7.70
N TYR A 74 -6.47 14.15 7.59
CA TYR A 74 -5.34 13.34 7.18
C TYR A 74 -5.09 13.45 5.68
N LEU A 75 -3.82 13.42 5.32
CA LEU A 75 -3.33 13.51 3.95
C LEU A 75 -3.02 12.12 3.41
N PRO A 76 -3.04 11.93 2.08
CA PRO A 76 -2.65 10.67 1.47
C PRO A 76 -1.25 10.24 1.92
N PRO A 77 -1.04 8.95 2.23
CA PRO A 77 0.25 8.45 2.70
C PRO A 77 1.32 8.56 1.61
N ILE A 78 2.51 8.99 2.01
CA ILE A 78 3.72 8.83 1.20
C ILE A 78 4.31 7.47 1.55
N VAL A 79 4.50 6.64 0.54
CA VAL A 79 5.05 5.29 0.67
C VAL A 79 6.42 5.21 0.01
N TRP A 80 7.24 4.26 0.48
CA TRP A 80 8.57 4.01 -0.07
C TRP A 80 8.89 2.53 -0.10
N GLN A 81 9.83 2.16 -0.95
CA GLN A 81 10.31 0.79 -1.12
C GLN A 81 11.82 0.78 -1.37
N LEU A 82 12.56 -0.09 -0.68
CA LEU A 82 13.93 -0.42 -1.04
C LEU A 82 13.93 -1.40 -2.21
N ARG A 83 14.65 -1.05 -3.27
CA ARG A 83 14.75 -1.86 -4.50
C ARG A 83 16.21 -2.09 -4.87
N SER A 84 16.41 -3.15 -5.63
CA SER A 84 17.67 -3.53 -6.29
C SER A 84 17.46 -3.43 -7.80
N ARG A 85 18.44 -2.90 -8.54
CA ARG A 85 18.37 -2.85 -10.01
C ARG A 85 18.39 -4.25 -10.61
N SER A 86 19.09 -5.18 -9.97
CA SER A 86 19.21 -6.57 -10.43
C SER A 86 18.09 -7.51 -9.97
N ARG A 87 17.41 -7.20 -8.85
CA ARG A 87 16.42 -8.11 -8.23
C ARG A 87 15.03 -7.50 -8.03
N GLY A 88 14.84 -6.22 -8.30
CA GLY A 88 13.58 -5.51 -8.05
C GLY A 88 13.36 -5.22 -6.56
N ALA A 89 12.11 -5.27 -6.10
CA ALA A 89 11.76 -4.99 -4.71
C ALA A 89 12.46 -5.93 -3.72
N LEU A 90 13.15 -5.35 -2.72
CA LEU A 90 13.83 -6.10 -1.64
C LEU A 90 13.02 -6.11 -0.34
N MET A 91 11.98 -5.31 -0.26
CA MET A 91 11.03 -5.22 0.84
C MET A 91 9.65 -4.88 0.25
N SER A 92 8.60 -5.20 0.99
CA SER A 92 7.27 -4.65 0.73
C SER A 92 7.22 -3.14 0.96
N TYR A 93 6.15 -2.49 0.50
CA TYR A 93 5.94 -1.06 0.74
C TYR A 93 5.96 -0.75 2.24
N GLN A 94 6.49 0.42 2.59
CA GLN A 94 6.38 1.00 3.91
C GLN A 94 5.84 2.40 3.80
N GLN A 95 5.17 2.87 4.85
CA GLN A 95 4.88 4.29 4.98
C GLN A 95 6.19 5.04 5.26
N MET A 96 6.45 6.11 4.52
CA MET A 96 7.52 7.04 4.84
C MET A 96 7.14 7.87 6.08
N ILE A 97 5.84 8.11 6.27
CA ILE A 97 5.27 8.84 7.40
C ILE A 97 3.92 8.22 7.73
N LEU A 98 3.71 7.85 9.00
CA LEU A 98 2.51 7.15 9.46
C LEU A 98 1.21 7.92 9.22
N SER A 99 1.27 9.25 9.17
CA SER A 99 0.15 10.14 8.81
C SER A 99 0.56 11.59 8.98
N LEU A 100 0.14 12.47 8.06
CA LEU A 100 0.27 13.92 8.22
C LEU A 100 -1.11 14.57 8.17
N LYS A 101 -1.34 15.56 9.03
CA LYS A 101 -2.53 16.40 8.97
C LYS A 101 -2.26 17.63 8.11
N LYS A 102 -3.26 18.12 7.38
CA LYS A 102 -3.19 19.36 6.56
C LYS A 102 -2.49 20.52 7.27
N LYS A 103 -2.84 20.75 8.55
CA LYS A 103 -2.28 21.84 9.37
C LYS A 103 -0.77 21.72 9.59
N GLU A 104 -0.20 20.52 9.51
CA GLU A 104 1.21 20.26 9.77
C GLU A 104 2.12 20.57 8.57
N VAL A 105 1.55 20.71 7.37
CA VAL A 105 2.28 20.91 6.11
C VAL A 105 1.85 22.16 5.34
N ARG A 106 1.29 23.16 6.05
CA ARG A 106 1.03 24.50 5.49
C ARG A 106 2.29 25.19 4.96
N ALA A 107 3.44 24.79 5.50
CA ALA A 107 4.77 25.11 5.00
C ALA A 107 5.51 23.79 4.72
N PRO A 108 6.58 23.81 3.91
CA PRO A 108 7.41 22.63 3.72
C PRO A 108 7.86 22.03 5.05
N LYS A 109 7.73 20.71 5.18
CA LYS A 109 8.06 19.96 6.39
C LYS A 109 9.18 18.98 6.08
N MET A 110 10.23 19.00 6.89
CA MET A 110 11.26 17.97 6.84
C MET A 110 10.72 16.69 7.48
N VAL A 111 10.86 15.58 6.78
CA VAL A 111 10.38 14.26 7.19
C VAL A 111 11.52 13.27 7.05
N SER A 112 11.58 12.30 7.95
CA SER A 112 12.60 11.25 7.92
C SER A 112 12.00 9.90 8.26
N ALA A 113 12.34 8.91 7.47
CA ALA A 113 12.03 7.51 7.71
C ALA A 113 13.32 6.73 7.89
N SER A 114 13.29 5.70 8.73
CA SER A 114 14.41 4.78 8.84
C SER A 114 13.87 3.38 9.06
N MET A 115 14.43 2.42 8.35
CA MET A 115 14.15 1.02 8.57
C MET A 115 14.75 0.56 9.90
N GLU A 116 14.21 -0.53 10.43
CA GLU A 116 14.91 -1.27 11.48
C GLU A 116 16.28 -1.74 10.99
N LEU A 117 17.21 -1.85 11.94
CA LEU A 117 18.48 -2.52 11.67
C LEU A 117 18.21 -3.98 11.35
N TRP A 118 18.75 -4.46 10.23
CA TRP A 118 18.72 -5.87 9.87
C TRP A 118 20.14 -6.41 9.69
N GLN A 119 20.29 -7.70 9.96
CA GLN A 119 21.56 -8.39 9.76
C GLN A 119 21.68 -8.80 8.29
N GLY A 120 22.72 -8.35 7.59
CA GLY A 120 22.96 -8.75 6.21
C GLY A 120 23.95 -9.90 6.14
N LYS A 121 23.53 -11.05 5.57
CA LYS A 121 24.47 -12.11 5.16
C LYS A 121 25.14 -11.68 3.85
N GLY A 122 26.19 -10.86 3.96
CA GLY A 122 26.96 -10.35 2.83
C GLY A 122 26.75 -8.86 2.59
N LYS A 123 27.79 -8.22 2.04
CA LYS A 123 27.72 -6.81 1.63
C LYS A 123 26.95 -6.75 0.32
N GLY A 124 25.64 -6.44 0.38
CA GLY A 124 24.92 -6.02 -0.80
C GLY A 124 25.66 -4.83 -1.43
N ASP A 125 25.84 -4.82 -2.74
CA ASP A 125 26.48 -3.71 -3.44
C ASP A 125 25.59 -2.46 -3.30
N PRO A 126 26.02 -1.40 -2.59
CA PRO A 126 25.24 -0.18 -2.46
C PRO A 126 24.89 0.47 -3.80
N GLY A 127 25.70 0.22 -4.85
CA GLY A 127 25.43 0.72 -6.20
C GLY A 127 24.22 0.06 -6.88
N ASP A 128 23.86 -1.16 -6.47
CA ASP A 128 22.68 -1.88 -6.96
C ASP A 128 21.40 -1.45 -6.24
N LEU A 129 21.52 -0.81 -5.07
CA LEU A 129 20.39 -0.42 -4.23
C LEU A 129 19.89 0.99 -4.56
N TYR A 130 18.57 1.16 -4.52
CA TYR A 130 17.93 2.46 -4.62
C TYR A 130 16.60 2.50 -3.87
N VAL A 131 16.16 3.71 -3.50
CA VAL A 131 14.89 3.95 -2.83
C VAL A 131 13.87 4.48 -3.84
N TRP A 132 12.74 3.80 -3.98
CA TRP A 132 11.57 4.32 -4.69
C TRP A 132 10.61 5.00 -3.71
N VAL A 133 10.00 6.11 -4.12
CA VAL A 133 9.03 6.88 -3.31
C VAL A 133 7.83 7.26 -4.17
N GLY A 134 6.63 7.16 -3.59
CA GLY A 134 5.38 7.59 -4.22
C GLY A 134 4.30 7.85 -3.17
N ALA A 135 3.05 7.98 -3.63
CA ALA A 135 1.88 8.10 -2.77
C ALA A 135 0.71 7.31 -3.36
N VAL A 136 -0.25 6.97 -2.52
CA VAL A 136 -1.49 6.27 -2.89
C VAL A 136 -2.69 6.85 -2.16
N ASP A 137 -3.88 6.62 -2.67
CA ASP A 137 -5.13 7.05 -2.02
C ASP A 137 -5.44 6.22 -0.78
N TRP A 138 -5.29 4.91 -0.94
CA TRP A 138 -5.55 3.93 0.10
C TRP A 138 -4.32 3.05 0.27
N GLU A 139 -4.01 2.77 1.52
CA GLU A 139 -2.99 1.78 1.86
C GLU A 139 -3.48 0.92 3.00
N GLU A 140 -3.11 -0.35 2.94
CA GLU A 140 -3.18 -1.26 4.07
C GLU A 140 -1.87 -2.01 4.16
N ILE A 141 -0.90 -1.36 4.79
CA ILE A 141 0.44 -1.89 5.02
C ILE A 141 0.51 -2.32 6.48
N ASP A 142 0.62 -3.63 6.73
CA ASP A 142 0.88 -4.15 8.07
C ASP A 142 2.12 -3.48 8.67
N GLY A 143 1.88 -2.56 9.62
CA GLY A 143 2.79 -1.49 10.02
C GLY A 143 4.03 -1.87 10.85
N TRP A 144 4.59 -3.07 10.67
CA TRP A 144 5.75 -3.52 11.44
C TRP A 144 6.92 -3.88 10.54
N HIS A 145 7.72 -2.86 10.22
CA HIS A 145 9.12 -2.94 9.82
C HIS A 145 9.52 -4.19 9.02
N SER A 146 8.99 -4.32 7.79
CA SER A 146 9.50 -5.29 6.82
C SER A 146 11.00 -5.02 6.56
N ARG A 147 11.85 -5.82 7.20
CA ARG A 147 13.29 -5.83 6.94
C ARG A 147 13.53 -6.29 5.49
N PRO A 148 14.48 -5.69 4.77
CA PRO A 148 14.83 -6.16 3.45
C PRO A 148 15.36 -7.59 3.53
N ALA A 149 14.93 -8.44 2.60
CA ALA A 149 15.60 -9.71 2.41
C ALA A 149 16.31 -9.74 1.06
N PHE A 150 17.46 -10.41 1.06
CA PHE A 150 18.21 -10.70 -0.15
C PHE A 150 17.95 -12.13 -0.64
N ASN A 151 17.34 -12.95 0.22
CA ASN A 151 16.92 -14.32 -0.06
C ASN A 151 15.39 -14.37 -0.03
N TRP A 152 14.79 -14.02 -1.16
CA TRP A 152 13.38 -14.25 -1.39
C TRP A 152 13.20 -15.58 -2.11
N ARG A 153 12.18 -16.32 -1.69
CA ARG A 153 11.63 -17.41 -2.50
C ARG A 153 10.25 -16.97 -2.99
N ASP A 154 10.11 -16.77 -4.28
CA ASP A 154 8.80 -16.51 -4.87
C ASP A 154 7.87 -17.70 -4.60
N MET A 155 6.63 -17.39 -4.22
CA MET A 155 5.57 -18.36 -4.03
C MET A 155 4.56 -18.19 -5.18
N PRO A 156 4.02 -19.28 -5.74
CA PRO A 156 2.91 -19.20 -6.69
C PRO A 156 1.80 -18.33 -6.13
N CYS A 157 1.39 -17.32 -6.90
CA CYS A 157 0.38 -16.36 -6.54
C CYS A 157 -0.54 -16.12 -7.73
N GLU A 158 -1.85 -16.10 -7.50
CA GLU A 158 -2.85 -15.82 -8.53
C GLU A 158 -3.87 -14.81 -8.03
N ILE A 159 -4.43 -14.02 -8.95
CA ILE A 159 -5.56 -13.13 -8.70
C ILE A 159 -6.82 -13.82 -9.20
N VAL A 160 -7.86 -13.83 -8.37
CA VAL A 160 -9.20 -14.24 -8.79
C VAL A 160 -10.20 -13.14 -8.44
N ASP A 161 -10.88 -12.63 -9.45
CA ASP A 161 -11.88 -11.58 -9.29
C ASP A 161 -13.29 -12.19 -9.32
N TYR A 162 -14.00 -12.05 -8.20
CA TYR A 162 -15.38 -12.49 -8.01
C TYR A 162 -16.36 -11.31 -7.94
N THR A 163 -15.91 -10.09 -8.23
CA THR A 163 -16.77 -8.92 -8.22
C THR A 163 -17.86 -9.02 -9.29
N THR A 164 -19.07 -8.65 -8.90
CA THR A 164 -20.23 -8.56 -9.78
C THR A 164 -20.71 -7.11 -9.91
N LEU A 165 -20.43 -6.29 -8.89
CA LEU A 165 -20.75 -4.87 -8.91
C LEU A 165 -19.84 -4.12 -9.89
N ARG A 166 -20.44 -3.18 -10.63
CA ARG A 166 -19.74 -2.38 -11.65
C ARG A 166 -19.44 -0.94 -11.22
N GLY A 167 -19.86 -0.56 -10.01
CA GLY A 167 -19.64 0.79 -9.48
C GLY A 167 -18.16 1.10 -9.27
N VAL A 168 -17.47 0.27 -8.49
CA VAL A 168 -16.02 0.36 -8.29
C VAL A 168 -15.41 -0.99 -8.64
N THR A 169 -14.51 -1.01 -9.62
CA THR A 169 -13.80 -2.23 -10.04
C THR A 169 -12.36 -2.21 -9.55
N THR A 170 -11.62 -3.31 -9.72
CA THR A 170 -10.21 -3.40 -9.31
C THR A 170 -9.35 -3.84 -10.49
N ASP A 171 -8.38 -3.01 -10.86
CA ASP A 171 -7.41 -3.28 -11.92
C ASP A 171 -6.02 -3.43 -11.27
N VAL A 172 -5.64 -4.68 -11.02
CA VAL A 172 -4.38 -5.05 -10.37
C VAL A 172 -3.21 -4.78 -11.31
N LYS A 173 -2.27 -3.94 -10.86
CA LYS A 173 -1.08 -3.53 -11.63
C LYS A 173 0.15 -4.35 -11.27
N GLU A 174 0.28 -4.70 -10.00
CA GLU A 174 1.41 -5.48 -9.49
C GLU A 174 0.91 -6.34 -8.34
N TYR A 175 1.37 -7.58 -8.28
CA TYR A 175 1.16 -8.44 -7.13
C TYR A 175 2.33 -9.40 -6.98
N SER A 176 2.59 -9.83 -5.75
CA SER A 176 3.60 -10.85 -5.48
C SER A 176 3.33 -11.57 -4.17
N ALA A 177 3.76 -12.82 -4.07
CA ALA A 177 3.83 -13.56 -2.83
C ALA A 177 5.25 -14.10 -2.68
N ARG A 178 5.91 -13.82 -1.56
CA ARG A 178 7.30 -14.20 -1.34
C ARG A 178 7.55 -14.62 0.09
N VAL A 179 8.32 -15.70 0.24
CA VAL A 179 8.82 -16.13 1.55
C VAL A 179 10.15 -15.46 1.83
N ARG A 180 10.19 -14.72 2.94
CA ARG A 180 11.33 -14.00 3.47
C ARG A 180 12.09 -14.87 4.46
N ASP A 181 13.36 -15.14 4.17
CA ASP A 181 14.28 -15.86 5.07
C ASP A 181 13.78 -17.22 5.58
N GLY A 182 12.75 -17.80 4.94
CA GLY A 182 12.10 -19.04 5.38
C GLY A 182 11.15 -18.87 6.58
N GLU A 183 10.86 -17.64 7.02
CA GLU A 183 10.12 -17.36 8.26
C GLU A 183 8.79 -16.66 8.03
N LYS A 184 8.74 -15.69 7.10
CA LYS A 184 7.53 -14.89 6.85
C LYS A 184 7.10 -14.97 5.40
N LEU A 185 5.79 -15.10 5.16
CA LEU A 185 5.19 -14.90 3.85
C LEU A 185 4.72 -13.45 3.74
N GLU A 186 5.25 -12.71 2.77
CA GLU A 186 4.76 -11.38 2.40
C GLU A 186 3.97 -11.48 1.09
N VAL A 187 2.77 -10.91 1.10
CA VAL A 187 1.91 -10.78 -0.07
C VAL A 187 1.66 -9.31 -0.31
N SER A 188 2.00 -8.81 -1.49
CA SER A 188 1.79 -7.41 -1.87
C SER A 188 0.88 -7.30 -3.07
N VAL A 189 0.05 -6.26 -3.08
CA VAL A 189 -0.85 -5.93 -4.18
C VAL A 189 -0.81 -4.42 -4.39
N ARG A 190 -0.66 -3.99 -5.64
CA ARG A 190 -0.87 -2.62 -6.08
C ARG A 190 -1.95 -2.61 -7.15
N ALA A 191 -2.97 -1.79 -6.95
CA ALA A 191 -4.10 -1.68 -7.86
C ALA A 191 -4.50 -0.23 -8.10
N ILE A 192 -5.26 -0.03 -9.16
CA ILE A 192 -6.13 1.15 -9.33
C ILE A 192 -7.57 0.67 -9.30
N HIS A 193 -8.50 1.54 -8.92
CA HIS A 193 -9.92 1.21 -8.85
C HIS A 193 -10.73 2.00 -9.89
N PRO A 194 -10.92 1.49 -11.11
CA PRO A 194 -11.72 2.19 -12.10
C PRO A 194 -13.16 2.41 -11.62
N LEU A 195 -13.61 3.65 -11.72
CA LEU A 195 -14.98 4.04 -11.39
C LEU A 195 -15.91 3.84 -12.58
N GLY A 196 -17.06 3.22 -12.33
CA GLY A 196 -18.15 3.06 -13.29
C GLY A 196 -18.91 4.36 -13.53
N SER A 197 -20.04 4.25 -14.25
CA SER A 197 -20.93 5.38 -14.43
C SER A 197 -21.63 5.76 -13.11
N ALA A 198 -22.25 6.94 -13.07
CA ALA A 198 -23.06 7.34 -11.92
C ALA A 198 -24.18 6.33 -11.61
N GLY A 199 -24.76 5.71 -12.64
CA GLY A 199 -25.77 4.66 -12.48
C GLY A 199 -25.18 3.36 -11.91
N ASP A 200 -23.98 2.96 -12.34
CA ASP A 200 -23.31 1.76 -11.81
C ASP A 200 -22.92 1.94 -10.34
N LEU A 201 -22.42 3.13 -9.99
CA LEU A 201 -22.10 3.50 -8.61
C LEU A 201 -23.35 3.55 -7.73
N PHE A 202 -24.45 4.09 -8.25
CA PHE A 202 -25.73 4.13 -7.52
C PHE A 202 -26.36 2.75 -7.33
N ALA A 203 -26.25 1.87 -8.34
CA ALA A 203 -26.67 0.48 -8.21
C ALA A 203 -25.84 -0.24 -7.14
N ALA A 204 -24.52 -0.08 -7.16
CA ALA A 204 -23.63 -0.65 -6.14
C ALA A 204 -23.93 -0.11 -4.73
N TYR A 205 -24.24 1.19 -4.60
CA TYR A 205 -24.68 1.79 -3.34
C TYR A 205 -25.96 1.11 -2.81
N LYS A 206 -26.98 0.96 -3.67
CA LYS A 206 -28.25 0.31 -3.29
C LYS A 206 -28.08 -1.15 -2.88
N ASP A 207 -27.25 -1.90 -3.60
CA ASP A 207 -27.00 -3.31 -3.29
C ASP A 207 -26.23 -3.48 -1.97
N SER A 208 -25.43 -2.49 -1.56
CA SER A 208 -24.72 -2.50 -0.27
C SER A 208 -25.58 -2.10 0.94
N GLU A 209 -26.69 -1.38 0.74
CA GLU A 209 -27.56 -0.86 1.80
C GLU A 209 -28.85 -1.71 1.98
N GLU A 210 -28.69 -3.03 2.14
CA GLU A 210 -29.80 -4.02 2.22
C GLU A 210 -30.92 -3.68 3.24
N PHE A 211 -30.71 -2.75 4.18
CA PHE A 211 -31.67 -2.41 5.25
C PHE A 211 -32.24 -0.98 5.25
N TYR A 212 -31.72 -0.04 4.47
CA TYR A 212 -32.05 1.40 4.65
C TYR A 212 -32.36 2.20 3.37
N GLY A 213 -32.10 1.68 2.17
CA GLY A 213 -32.39 2.38 0.92
C GLY A 213 -33.86 2.26 0.47
N ASP A 214 -34.46 3.35 -0.01
CA ASP A 214 -35.70 3.27 -0.79
C ASP A 214 -35.37 2.62 -2.16
N PRO A 215 -35.88 1.41 -2.44
CA PRO A 215 -35.57 0.70 -3.68
C PRO A 215 -36.03 1.47 -4.92
N ASP A 216 -37.03 2.34 -4.80
CA ASP A 216 -37.59 3.13 -5.91
C ASP A 216 -36.91 4.50 -6.08
N ALA A 217 -36.10 4.93 -5.12
CA ALA A 217 -35.47 6.26 -5.16
C ALA A 217 -34.50 6.39 -6.34
N LYS A 218 -34.49 7.58 -6.95
CA LYS A 218 -33.69 7.86 -8.15
C LYS A 218 -32.41 8.59 -7.80
N LEU A 219 -31.41 8.45 -8.67
CA LEU A 219 -30.10 9.09 -8.49
C LEU A 219 -30.19 10.62 -8.29
N ASP A 220 -31.15 11.29 -8.93
CA ASP A 220 -31.36 12.74 -8.82
C ASP A 220 -32.07 13.17 -7.53
N GLU A 221 -32.53 12.21 -6.72
CA GLU A 221 -33.17 12.43 -5.42
C GLU A 221 -32.18 12.29 -4.24
N TYR A 222 -30.97 11.78 -4.50
CA TYR A 222 -29.91 11.67 -3.50
C TYR A 222 -28.99 12.90 -3.51
N GLU A 223 -28.61 13.35 -2.31
CA GLU A 223 -27.50 14.29 -2.12
C GLU A 223 -26.17 13.56 -2.40
N ASP A 224 -25.31 13.43 -1.41
CA ASP A 224 -24.07 12.67 -1.54
C ASP A 224 -24.28 11.25 -1.02
N PHE A 225 -23.64 10.27 -1.66
CA PHE A 225 -23.60 8.89 -1.19
C PHE A 225 -22.20 8.31 -1.34
N VAL A 226 -21.93 7.21 -0.63
CA VAL A 226 -20.63 6.57 -0.60
C VAL A 226 -20.71 5.15 -1.14
N VAL A 227 -19.74 4.76 -1.94
CA VAL A 227 -19.63 3.40 -2.49
C VAL A 227 -18.32 2.79 -2.00
N GLN A 228 -18.38 1.60 -1.43
CA GLN A 228 -17.18 0.88 -0.99
C GLN A 228 -16.46 0.29 -2.20
N ALA A 229 -15.12 0.35 -2.20
CA ALA A 229 -14.31 -0.40 -3.14
C ALA A 229 -14.33 -1.91 -2.82
N PRO A 230 -14.14 -2.81 -3.81
CA PRO A 230 -14.11 -4.25 -3.60
C PRO A 230 -13.15 -4.70 -2.50
N ASP A 231 -13.58 -5.68 -1.70
CA ASP A 231 -12.75 -6.29 -0.67
C ASP A 231 -11.64 -7.14 -1.28
N VAL A 232 -10.48 -7.11 -0.64
CA VAL A 232 -9.34 -7.94 -1.04
C VAL A 232 -9.07 -8.94 0.06
N PHE A 233 -9.01 -10.21 -0.32
CA PHE A 233 -8.68 -11.33 0.56
C PHE A 233 -7.39 -11.96 0.10
N VAL A 234 -6.53 -12.29 1.05
CA VAL A 234 -5.31 -13.07 0.83
C VAL A 234 -5.50 -14.43 1.46
N ASP A 235 -5.70 -15.44 0.63
CA ASP A 235 -5.82 -16.83 1.04
C ASP A 235 -4.49 -17.56 0.83
N VAL A 236 -4.04 -18.30 1.84
CA VAL A 236 -2.82 -19.10 1.77
C VAL A 236 -3.19 -20.57 1.83
N PHE A 237 -2.72 -21.36 0.85
CA PHE A 237 -3.04 -22.78 0.74
C PHE A 237 -1.79 -23.66 0.79
N ASP A 238 -1.95 -24.88 1.30
CA ASP A 238 -0.95 -25.93 1.18
C ASP A 238 -1.00 -26.65 -0.19
N ALA A 239 -0.15 -27.66 -0.37
CA ALA A 239 -0.07 -28.44 -1.61
C ALA A 239 -1.29 -29.35 -1.87
N THR A 240 -2.13 -29.60 -0.86
CA THR A 240 -3.36 -30.40 -0.98
C THR A 240 -4.58 -29.54 -1.32
N GLY A 241 -4.44 -28.21 -1.27
CA GLY A 241 -5.52 -27.26 -1.43
C GLY A 241 -6.23 -26.91 -0.13
N PHE A 242 -5.68 -27.29 1.03
CA PHE A 242 -6.21 -26.90 2.34
C PHE A 242 -5.89 -25.42 2.61
N LEU A 243 -6.88 -24.66 3.09
CA LEU A 243 -6.73 -23.25 3.46
C LEU A 243 -6.00 -23.15 4.81
N LEU A 244 -4.76 -22.68 4.79
CA LEU A 244 -3.92 -22.53 5.98
C LEU A 244 -4.25 -21.26 6.77
N ASN A 245 -4.49 -20.16 6.05
CA ASN A 245 -4.79 -18.86 6.63
C ASN A 245 -5.52 -17.99 5.61
N GLN A 246 -6.28 -17.02 6.11
CA GLN A 246 -6.97 -16.01 5.32
C GLN A 246 -6.85 -14.67 6.04
N ARG A 247 -6.51 -13.64 5.28
CA ARG A 247 -6.61 -12.26 5.75
C ARG A 247 -7.52 -11.47 4.83
N GLU A 248 -8.52 -10.86 5.44
CA GLU A 248 -9.36 -9.86 4.81
C GLU A 248 -8.79 -8.47 5.05
N THR A 249 -8.97 -7.61 4.06
CA THR A 249 -8.64 -6.19 4.08
C THR A 249 -9.82 -5.47 3.46
N SER A 250 -10.77 -5.08 4.31
CA SER A 250 -12.07 -4.52 3.89
C SER A 250 -12.38 -3.17 4.50
N ASN A 251 -11.68 -2.77 5.55
CA ASN A 251 -12.12 -1.61 6.28
C ASN A 251 -11.51 -0.36 5.65
N TYR A 252 -12.36 0.57 5.20
CA TYR A 252 -12.00 1.98 4.96
C TYR A 252 -11.54 2.36 3.53
N ARG A 253 -12.28 1.97 2.49
CA ARG A 253 -12.01 2.39 1.11
C ARG A 253 -13.28 2.86 0.42
N TRP A 254 -13.59 4.15 0.54
CA TRP A 254 -14.86 4.71 0.11
C TRP A 254 -14.70 5.77 -0.99
N VAL A 255 -15.59 5.69 -1.97
CA VAL A 255 -15.76 6.65 -3.05
C VAL A 255 -17.01 7.49 -2.76
N THR A 256 -16.82 8.79 -2.50
CA THR A 256 -17.94 9.72 -2.39
C THR A 256 -18.40 10.14 -3.79
N VAL A 257 -19.68 9.92 -4.07
CA VAL A 257 -20.36 10.42 -5.26
C VAL A 257 -21.17 11.65 -4.85
N GLY A 258 -20.91 12.77 -5.52
CA GLY A 258 -21.59 14.02 -5.20
C GLY A 258 -23.03 14.07 -5.72
N ASN A 259 -23.79 15.02 -5.20
CA ASN A 259 -25.17 15.34 -5.60
C ASN A 259 -25.44 15.20 -7.11
N GLY A 260 -26.52 14.46 -7.43
CA GLY A 260 -26.94 14.19 -8.80
C GLY A 260 -26.04 13.20 -9.55
N GLY A 261 -25.21 12.43 -8.83
CA GLY A 261 -24.33 11.43 -9.43
C GLY A 261 -23.02 11.99 -9.97
N ALA A 262 -22.49 13.05 -9.36
CA ALA A 262 -21.21 13.63 -9.74
C ALA A 262 -20.04 12.69 -9.39
N VAL A 263 -19.65 11.86 -10.37
CA VAL A 263 -18.55 10.90 -10.24
C VAL A 263 -17.19 11.62 -10.17
N PRO A 264 -16.29 11.20 -9.27
CA PRO A 264 -14.91 11.69 -9.24
C PRO A 264 -14.16 11.51 -10.57
N LYS A 265 -13.30 12.48 -10.91
CA LYS A 265 -12.63 12.53 -12.23
C LYS A 265 -11.39 11.63 -12.37
N ARG A 266 -10.93 10.99 -11.30
CA ARG A 266 -9.72 10.14 -11.29
C ARG A 266 -10.00 8.84 -10.58
N ASN A 267 -9.29 7.77 -10.88
CA ASN A 267 -9.42 6.52 -10.14
C ASN A 267 -8.58 6.56 -8.85
N PRO A 268 -9.07 6.00 -7.73
CA PRO A 268 -8.24 5.74 -6.56
C PRO A 268 -7.14 4.73 -6.87
N SER A 269 -5.99 4.93 -6.24
CA SER A 269 -4.86 4.02 -6.21
C SER A 269 -4.76 3.32 -4.85
N PHE A 270 -4.39 2.05 -4.86
CA PHE A 270 -4.36 1.21 -3.66
C PHE A 270 -3.08 0.40 -3.57
N ILE A 271 -2.53 0.29 -2.36
CA ILE A 271 -1.47 -0.66 -2.00
C ILE A 271 -1.91 -1.48 -0.79
N GLN A 272 -1.67 -2.79 -0.86
CA GLN A 272 -1.81 -3.69 0.26
C GLN A 272 -0.51 -4.46 0.48
N VAL A 273 -0.17 -4.67 1.75
CA VAL A 273 0.87 -5.60 2.17
C VAL A 273 0.34 -6.42 3.34
N ALA A 274 0.13 -7.72 3.11
CA ALA A 274 -0.19 -8.69 4.13
C ALA A 274 1.05 -9.51 4.48
N THR A 275 1.34 -9.62 5.78
CA THR A 275 2.46 -10.45 6.27
C THR A 275 1.95 -11.58 7.17
N PHE A 276 2.45 -12.79 6.96
CA PHE A 276 2.11 -13.97 7.76
C PHE A 276 3.38 -14.61 8.32
N ASP A 277 3.31 -15.02 9.59
CA ASP A 277 4.34 -15.83 10.22
C ASP A 277 4.12 -17.31 9.86
N LEU A 278 5.11 -17.95 9.23
CA LEU A 278 4.96 -19.31 8.71
C LEU A 278 4.78 -20.35 9.82
N GLU A 279 5.26 -20.06 11.02
CA GLU A 279 5.09 -20.92 12.20
C GLU A 279 3.64 -20.99 12.70
N ASP A 280 2.81 -20.01 12.34
CA ASP A 280 1.39 -19.97 12.73
C ASP A 280 0.51 -20.86 11.83
N PHE A 281 1.05 -21.37 10.72
CA PHE A 281 0.30 -22.21 9.79
C PHE A 281 0.22 -23.65 10.26
N SER A 282 -0.93 -24.28 10.00
CA SER A 282 -1.18 -25.70 10.28
C SER A 282 -0.46 -26.67 9.31
N GLY A 283 0.33 -26.14 8.37
CA GLY A 283 1.04 -26.87 7.32
C GLY A 283 1.92 -25.95 6.48
N ASP A 284 2.63 -26.52 5.51
CA ASP A 284 3.54 -25.76 4.65
C ASP A 284 2.79 -25.03 3.52
N PRO A 285 2.97 -23.72 3.36
CA PRO A 285 2.31 -22.97 2.29
C PRO A 285 2.93 -23.33 0.93
N ALA A 286 2.06 -23.56 -0.04
CA ALA A 286 2.42 -23.92 -1.41
C ALA A 286 1.96 -22.88 -2.44
N ARG A 287 0.86 -22.16 -2.18
CA ARG A 287 0.35 -21.10 -3.06
C ARG A 287 -0.45 -20.05 -2.30
N VAL A 288 -0.57 -18.88 -2.91
CA VAL A 288 -1.42 -17.77 -2.46
C VAL A 288 -2.47 -17.47 -3.52
N VAL A 289 -3.70 -17.18 -3.09
CA VAL A 289 -4.76 -16.63 -3.94
C VAL A 289 -5.17 -15.28 -3.37
N ILE A 290 -5.04 -14.24 -4.17
CA ILE A 290 -5.61 -12.94 -3.86
C ILE A 290 -7.01 -12.92 -4.50
N ARG A 291 -8.05 -12.93 -3.67
CA ARG A 291 -9.43 -12.83 -4.13
C ARG A 291 -9.91 -11.39 -4.01
N ILE A 292 -10.58 -10.92 -5.05
CA ILE A 292 -11.27 -9.63 -5.06
C ILE A 292 -12.76 -9.94 -5.03
N GLN A 293 -13.52 -9.36 -4.10
CA GLN A 293 -14.94 -9.65 -3.93
C GLN A 293 -15.75 -8.37 -3.78
N ASP A 294 -17.04 -8.44 -4.08
CA ASP A 294 -17.95 -7.35 -3.75
C ASP A 294 -17.94 -7.14 -2.22
N PRO A 295 -18.05 -5.87 -1.76
CA PRO A 295 -18.09 -5.55 -0.34
C PRO A 295 -19.18 -6.32 0.39
N VAL A 296 -18.87 -6.87 1.57
CA VAL A 296 -19.87 -7.51 2.44
C VAL A 296 -20.54 -6.44 3.32
N ALA A 297 -21.87 -6.32 3.21
CA ALA A 297 -22.69 -5.43 4.04
C ALA A 297 -22.83 -5.91 5.50
#